data_AF-A0ABD1TBP4-F1
#
_entry.id   AF-A0ABD1TBP4-F1
#
_cell.length_a   1.000
_cell.length_b   1.000
_cell.length_c   1.000
_cell.angle_alpha   90.00
_cell.angle_beta   90.00
_cell.angle_gamma   90.00
#
_symmetry.space_group_name_H-M   'P 1'
#
loop_
_entity.id
_entity.type
_entity.pdbx_description
1 polymer ?
#
loop_
_entity_poly.entity_id
_entity_poly.type
_entity_poly.pdbx_seq_one_letter_code
_entity_poly.pdbx_strand_id
1 'polypeptide(L)'
;MGLESSALGRILDMYPLLLTSDPYSDIYPIFDFLLHTVEIPFPEIRKSIIRCPRLLVSDPETQLKPTFEFLTQLGFTGPNKLTSQTTLLLVSSVEFTLIPKIEYLVELGFEYDEVRNMVLRSPGLLTFSLENNYKPKVEYFLNEMNGDLGEIKKFPQYFSYSLERKIKPRNQMLMEHGFSMHLSDMLKVSDGEFRARLIEMQLQLVEDRQ
;
A
#
# COMPACT_ATOMS: atom_id res chain seq x y z
N MET A 1 -19.00 -1.37 -20.34
CA MET A 1 -17.96 -1.46 -19.29
C MET A 1 -16.65 -2.11 -19.76
N GLY A 2 -16.59 -2.81 -20.90
CA GLY A 2 -15.33 -3.37 -21.42
C GLY A 2 -14.69 -4.47 -20.57
N LEU A 3 -15.44 -5.01 -19.61
CA LEU A 3 -15.05 -6.12 -18.73
C LEU A 3 -15.16 -7.45 -19.48
N GLU A 4 -14.17 -8.32 -19.30
CA GLU A 4 -14.24 -9.70 -19.79
C GLU A 4 -15.30 -10.50 -19.03
N SER A 5 -15.97 -11.44 -19.69
CA SER A 5 -17.06 -12.23 -19.10
C SER A 5 -16.63 -13.00 -17.84
N SER A 6 -15.38 -13.46 -17.78
CA SER A 6 -14.82 -14.15 -16.61
C SER A 6 -14.61 -13.22 -15.41
N ALA A 7 -14.27 -11.95 -15.64
CA ALA A 7 -14.17 -10.95 -14.59
C ALA A 7 -15.56 -10.57 -14.09
N LEU A 8 -16.52 -10.39 -15.00
CA LEU A 8 -17.90 -10.07 -14.64
C LEU A 8 -18.55 -11.18 -13.81
N GLY A 9 -18.39 -12.46 -14.19
CA GLY A 9 -18.91 -13.59 -13.43
C GLY A 9 -18.41 -13.59 -11.97
N ARG A 10 -17.09 -13.46 -11.77
CA ARG A 10 -16.51 -13.36 -10.42
C ARG A 10 -17.05 -12.18 -9.60
N ILE A 11 -17.28 -11.03 -10.25
CA ILE A 11 -17.84 -9.85 -9.58
C ILE A 11 -19.27 -10.12 -9.11
N LEU A 12 -20.09 -10.75 -9.95
CA LEU A 12 -21.47 -11.11 -9.62
C LEU A 12 -21.53 -12.19 -8.53
N ASP A 13 -20.60 -13.14 -8.54
CA ASP A 13 -20.48 -14.13 -7.46
C ASP A 13 -20.13 -13.47 -6.11
N MET A 14 -19.25 -12.47 -6.13
CA MET A 14 -18.88 -11.70 -4.93
C MET A 14 -20.01 -10.76 -4.45
N TYR A 15 -20.78 -10.21 -5.39
CA TYR A 15 -21.82 -9.23 -5.13
C TYR A 15 -23.13 -9.57 -5.88
N PRO A 16 -23.89 -10.59 -5.43
CA PRO A 16 -25.08 -11.04 -6.13
C PRO A 16 -26.18 -9.97 -6.26
N LEU A 17 -26.18 -8.97 -5.37
CA LEU A 17 -27.09 -7.82 -5.41
C LEU A 17 -27.04 -7.07 -6.75
N LEU A 18 -25.88 -7.08 -7.43
CA LEU A 18 -25.70 -6.44 -8.73
C LEU A 18 -26.59 -7.04 -9.83
N LEU A 19 -27.12 -8.27 -9.64
CA LEU A 19 -28.10 -8.88 -10.55
C LEU A 19 -29.48 -8.21 -10.48
N THR A 20 -29.77 -7.55 -9.36
CA THR A 20 -31.04 -6.85 -9.11
C THR A 20 -30.91 -5.33 -9.07
N SER A 21 -29.68 -4.81 -9.16
CA SER A 21 -29.42 -3.37 -9.19
C SER A 21 -29.96 -2.72 -10.45
N ASP A 22 -30.51 -1.51 -10.28
CA ASP A 22 -30.86 -0.67 -11.42
C ASP A 22 -29.59 0.04 -11.93
N PRO A 23 -29.21 -0.13 -13.22
CA PRO A 23 -27.98 0.48 -13.72
C PRO A 23 -27.95 2.01 -13.65
N TYR A 24 -29.10 2.68 -13.73
CA TYR A 24 -29.18 4.13 -13.75
C TYR A 24 -29.08 4.74 -12.36
N SER A 25 -29.72 4.15 -11.35
CA SER A 25 -29.66 4.66 -9.98
C SER A 25 -28.48 4.13 -9.17
N ASP A 26 -28.04 2.89 -9.42
CA ASP A 26 -27.09 2.23 -8.53
C ASP A 26 -25.67 2.21 -9.11
N ILE A 27 -25.55 2.03 -10.43
CA ILE A 27 -24.25 1.79 -11.07
C ILE A 27 -23.70 3.07 -11.70
N TYR A 28 -24.49 3.76 -12.52
CA TYR A 28 -24.03 4.96 -13.24
C TYR A 28 -23.50 6.07 -12.34
N PRO A 29 -24.06 6.37 -11.15
CA PRO A 29 -23.50 7.38 -10.26
C PRO A 29 -22.06 7.07 -9.82
N ILE A 30 -21.71 5.79 -9.68
CA ILE A 30 -20.36 5.36 -9.31
C ILE A 30 -19.40 5.61 -10.47
N PHE A 31 -19.81 5.31 -11.71
CA PHE A 31 -19.01 5.58 -12.91
C PHE A 31 -18.85 7.07 -13.15
N ASP A 32 -19.93 7.85 -13.00
CA ASP A 32 -19.93 9.30 -13.11
C ASP A 32 -18.94 9.93 -12.11
N PHE A 33 -19.04 9.53 -10.84
CA PHE A 33 -18.10 9.94 -9.81
C PHE A 33 -16.64 9.62 -10.17
N LEU A 34 -16.34 8.39 -10.59
CA LEU A 34 -14.97 8.00 -10.94
C LEU A 34 -14.44 8.74 -12.18
N LEU A 35 -15.29 8.99 -13.18
CA LEU A 35 -14.90 9.65 -14.43
C LEU A 35 -14.75 11.17 -14.28
N HIS A 36 -15.69 11.81 -13.59
CA HIS A 36 -15.83 13.26 -13.59
C HIS A 36 -15.37 13.92 -12.29
N THR A 37 -15.47 13.23 -11.14
CA THR A 37 -15.02 13.77 -9.86
C THR A 37 -13.59 13.33 -9.54
N VAL A 38 -13.30 12.03 -9.65
CA VAL A 38 -11.96 11.49 -9.40
C VAL A 38 -11.04 11.64 -10.63
N GLU A 39 -11.62 11.89 -11.81
CA GLU A 39 -10.91 12.04 -13.09
C GLU A 39 -10.10 10.80 -13.51
N ILE A 40 -10.61 9.60 -13.23
CA ILE A 40 -10.04 8.36 -13.73
C ILE A 40 -10.34 8.25 -15.23
N PRO A 41 -9.34 8.11 -16.11
CA PRO A 41 -9.58 7.95 -17.53
C PRO A 41 -10.47 6.73 -17.82
N PHE A 42 -11.40 6.85 -18.77
CA PHE A 42 -12.34 5.78 -19.10
C PHE A 42 -11.68 4.39 -19.33
N PRO A 43 -10.54 4.26 -20.05
CA PRO A 43 -9.85 2.97 -20.20
C PRO A 43 -9.35 2.36 -18.88
N GLU A 44 -9.12 3.19 -17.86
CA GLU A 44 -8.58 2.79 -16.56
C GLU A 44 -9.67 2.40 -15.55
N ILE A 45 -10.92 2.84 -15.75
CA ILE A 45 -12.06 2.50 -14.88
C ILE A 45 -12.20 0.98 -14.73
N ARG A 46 -12.04 0.24 -15.83
CA ARG A 46 -12.08 -1.22 -15.80
C ARG A 46 -11.08 -1.81 -14.81
N LYS A 47 -9.86 -1.26 -14.77
CA LYS A 47 -8.81 -1.72 -13.84
C LYS A 47 -9.19 -1.42 -12.40
N SER A 48 -9.76 -0.24 -12.13
CA SER A 48 -10.29 0.12 -10.81
C SER A 48 -11.34 -0.89 -10.33
N ILE A 49 -12.32 -1.21 -11.18
CA ILE A 49 -13.41 -2.15 -10.84
C ILE A 49 -12.88 -3.57 -10.65
N ILE A 50 -12.01 -4.08 -11.53
CA ILE A 50 -11.43 -5.43 -11.38
C ILE A 50 -10.61 -5.52 -10.08
N ARG A 51 -9.84 -4.48 -9.77
CA ARG A 51 -8.99 -4.44 -8.57
C ARG A 51 -9.80 -4.33 -7.28
N CYS A 52 -10.91 -3.59 -7.31
CA CYS A 52 -11.77 -3.38 -6.16
C CYS A 52 -13.24 -3.38 -6.59
N PRO A 53 -13.87 -4.56 -6.75
CA PRO A 53 -15.26 -4.61 -7.19
C PRO A 53 -16.24 -4.05 -6.16
N ARG A 54 -15.81 -3.91 -4.89
CA ARG A 54 -16.55 -3.21 -3.83
C ARG A 54 -16.95 -1.78 -4.24
N LEU A 55 -16.20 -1.14 -5.16
CA LEU A 55 -16.57 0.16 -5.71
C LEU A 55 -18.01 0.18 -6.26
N LEU A 56 -18.44 -0.91 -6.92
CA LEU A 56 -19.78 -1.02 -7.53
C LEU A 56 -20.93 -1.12 -6.54
N VAL A 57 -20.64 -1.38 -5.27
CA VAL A 57 -21.64 -1.52 -4.20
C VAL A 57 -21.41 -0.51 -3.08
N SER A 58 -20.56 0.49 -3.31
CA SER A 58 -20.29 1.55 -2.35
C SER A 58 -21.12 2.77 -2.69
N ASP A 59 -21.77 3.33 -1.68
CA ASP A 59 -22.63 4.49 -1.86
C ASP A 59 -21.79 5.75 -2.20
N PRO A 60 -22.13 6.48 -3.28
CA PRO A 60 -21.37 7.67 -3.68
C PRO A 60 -21.36 8.79 -2.64
N GLU A 61 -22.49 9.06 -1.97
CA GLU A 61 -22.65 10.22 -1.08
C GLU A 61 -22.08 9.97 0.32
N THR A 62 -22.23 8.77 0.83
CA THR A 62 -21.90 8.44 2.22
C THR A 62 -20.55 7.74 2.37
N GLN A 63 -20.02 7.14 1.30
CA GLN A 63 -18.73 6.45 1.32
C GLN A 63 -17.71 7.07 0.37
N LEU A 64 -18.02 7.14 -0.93
CA LEU A 64 -16.99 7.48 -1.94
C LEU A 64 -16.58 8.95 -1.90
N LYS A 65 -17.53 9.89 -1.90
CA LYS A 65 -17.27 11.33 -1.89
C LYS A 65 -16.55 11.80 -0.60
N PRO A 66 -17.02 11.47 0.62
CA PRO A 66 -16.33 11.89 1.84
C PRO A 66 -14.90 11.35 1.91
N THR A 67 -14.69 10.11 1.45
CA THR A 67 -13.34 9.52 1.40
C THR A 67 -12.46 10.21 0.38
N PHE A 68 -13.00 10.60 -0.78
CA PHE A 68 -12.26 11.37 -1.78
C PHE A 68 -11.87 12.76 -1.27
N GLU A 69 -12.77 13.45 -0.56
CA GLU A 69 -12.49 14.75 0.06
C GLU A 69 -11.37 14.63 1.09
N PHE A 70 -11.43 13.61 1.97
CA PHE A 70 -10.37 13.32 2.93
C PHE A 70 -9.02 13.06 2.24
N LEU A 71 -8.99 12.23 1.20
CA LEU A 71 -7.75 11.93 0.46
C LEU A 71 -7.21 13.19 -0.25
N THR A 72 -8.09 14.03 -0.77
CA THR A 72 -7.73 15.32 -1.38
C THR A 72 -7.08 16.25 -0.36
N GLN A 73 -7.66 16.36 0.84
CA GLN A 73 -7.09 17.13 1.96
C GLN A 73 -5.74 16.57 2.41
N LEU A 74 -5.57 15.25 2.40
CA LEU A 74 -4.30 14.57 2.68
C LEU A 74 -3.25 14.84 1.59
N GLY A 75 -3.65 15.29 0.40
CA GLY A 75 -2.76 15.72 -0.69
C GLY A 75 -2.73 14.82 -1.92
N PHE A 76 -3.71 13.93 -2.09
CA PHE A 76 -3.90 13.15 -3.33
C PHE A 76 -4.43 14.02 -4.48
N THR A 77 -3.62 14.99 -4.91
CA THR A 77 -3.95 15.97 -5.94
C THR A 77 -2.77 16.16 -6.91
N GLY A 78 -3.03 16.76 -8.07
CA GLY A 78 -2.00 17.07 -9.06
C GLY A 78 -1.18 15.82 -9.44
N PRO A 79 0.16 15.84 -9.26
CA PRO A 79 1.02 14.68 -9.53
C PRO A 79 0.70 13.43 -8.70
N ASN A 80 0.10 13.60 -7.51
CA ASN A 80 -0.25 12.51 -6.59
C ASN A 80 -1.74 12.15 -6.66
N LYS A 81 -2.47 12.61 -7.69
CA LYS A 81 -3.91 12.33 -7.81
C LYS A 81 -4.20 10.82 -7.84
N LEU A 82 -5.42 10.46 -7.45
CA LEU A 82 -5.84 9.06 -7.48
C LEU A 82 -5.75 8.48 -8.90
N THR A 83 -5.36 7.22 -8.96
CA THR A 83 -5.24 6.44 -10.20
C THR A 83 -5.99 5.13 -10.02
N SER A 84 -6.08 4.33 -11.09
CA SER A 84 -6.68 3.00 -11.00
C SER A 84 -6.03 2.06 -9.98
N GLN A 85 -4.80 2.36 -9.54
CA GLN A 85 -4.10 1.61 -8.49
C GLN A 85 -4.54 1.99 -7.07
N THR A 86 -5.05 3.21 -6.88
CA THR A 86 -5.37 3.78 -5.56
C THR A 86 -6.87 3.99 -5.32
N THR A 87 -7.73 3.80 -6.34
CA THR A 87 -9.20 3.91 -6.17
C THR A 87 -9.76 2.97 -5.10
N LEU A 88 -9.06 1.89 -4.75
CA LEU A 88 -9.44 1.02 -3.63
C LEU A 88 -9.49 1.73 -2.27
N LEU A 89 -8.81 2.87 -2.13
CA LEU A 89 -8.87 3.66 -0.90
C LEU A 89 -10.25 4.29 -0.68
N LEU A 90 -11.00 4.55 -1.76
CA LEU A 90 -12.32 5.20 -1.72
C LEU A 90 -13.39 4.38 -0.97
N VAL A 91 -13.19 3.06 -0.89
CA VAL A 91 -14.12 2.15 -0.19
C VAL A 91 -13.71 1.87 1.27
N SER A 92 -12.70 2.57 1.77
CA SER A 92 -12.23 2.44 3.16
C SER A 92 -12.92 3.47 4.03
N SER A 93 -13.29 3.09 5.26
CA SER A 93 -13.81 4.05 6.22
C SER A 93 -12.72 5.06 6.59
N VAL A 94 -13.03 6.36 6.49
CA VAL A 94 -12.12 7.42 6.93
C VAL A 94 -11.83 7.28 8.42
N GLU A 95 -12.88 7.25 9.25
CA GLU A 95 -12.81 7.23 10.71
C GLU A 95 -12.23 5.93 11.27
N PHE A 96 -12.64 4.78 10.73
CA PHE A 96 -12.29 3.48 11.33
C PHE A 96 -11.15 2.77 10.61
N THR A 97 -10.63 3.30 9.50
CA THR A 97 -9.56 2.64 8.74
C THR A 97 -8.43 3.57 8.32
N LEU A 98 -8.72 4.72 7.72
CA LEU A 98 -7.67 5.58 7.19
C LEU A 98 -6.99 6.41 8.29
N ILE A 99 -7.77 7.09 9.13
CA ILE A 99 -7.27 7.91 10.24
C ILE A 99 -6.45 7.08 11.23
N PRO A 100 -6.91 5.91 11.73
CA PRO A 100 -6.14 5.11 12.68
C PRO A 100 -4.77 4.67 12.16
N LYS A 101 -4.61 4.51 10.84
CA LYS A 101 -3.31 4.18 10.23
C LYS A 101 -2.35 5.36 10.21
N ILE A 102 -2.87 6.57 10.03
CA ILE A 102 -2.10 7.81 10.09
C ILE A 102 -1.71 8.08 11.54
N GLU A 103 -2.67 8.00 12.45
CA GLU A 103 -2.46 8.19 13.90
C GLU A 103 -1.41 7.22 14.44
N TYR A 104 -1.50 5.93 14.10
CA TYR A 104 -0.49 4.96 14.52
C TYR A 104 0.94 5.35 14.09
N LEU A 105 1.12 5.88 12.87
CA LEU A 105 2.44 6.32 12.41
C LEU A 105 2.89 7.59 13.15
N VAL A 106 1.98 8.50 13.47
CA VAL A 106 2.29 9.68 14.29
C VAL A 106 2.66 9.27 15.72
N GLU A 107 1.90 8.37 16.34
CA GLU A 107 2.17 7.81 17.67
C GLU A 107 3.50 7.07 17.75
N LEU A 108 3.94 6.47 16.63
CA LEU A 108 5.25 5.84 16.53
C LEU A 108 6.41 6.85 16.63
N GLY A 109 6.15 8.14 16.36
CA GLY A 109 7.12 9.22 16.50
C GLY A 109 7.38 10.03 15.22
N PHE A 110 6.61 9.82 14.16
CA PHE A 110 6.70 10.63 12.94
C PHE A 110 5.88 11.93 13.08
N GLU A 111 6.34 13.01 12.48
CA GLU A 111 5.51 14.20 12.34
C GLU A 111 4.38 13.96 11.32
N TYR A 112 3.25 14.64 11.48
CA TYR A 112 2.10 14.46 10.57
C TYR A 112 2.46 14.69 9.10
N ASP A 113 3.25 15.74 8.81
CA ASP A 113 3.70 16.03 7.45
C ASP A 113 4.67 14.95 6.91
N GLU A 114 5.45 14.31 7.77
CA GLU A 114 6.28 13.17 7.37
C GLU A 114 5.42 11.96 7.00
N VAL A 115 4.41 11.64 7.81
CA VAL A 115 3.44 10.57 7.54
C VAL A 115 2.69 10.85 6.24
N ARG A 116 2.22 12.08 6.04
CA ARG A 116 1.58 12.54 4.80
C ARG A 116 2.50 12.28 3.60
N ASN A 117 3.75 12.71 3.66
CA ASN A 117 4.72 12.49 2.59
C ASN A 117 5.06 11.01 2.35
N MET A 118 5.05 10.17 3.40
CA MET A 118 5.20 8.73 3.28
C MET A 118 4.00 8.10 2.56
N VAL A 119 2.78 8.49 2.91
CA VAL A 119 1.53 8.00 2.31
C VAL A 119 1.45 8.39 0.83
N LEU A 120 1.79 9.63 0.47
CA LEU A 120 1.76 10.06 -0.93
C LEU A 120 2.76 9.27 -1.81
N ARG A 121 3.97 8.98 -1.28
CA ARG A 121 4.97 8.14 -1.97
C ARG A 121 4.63 6.65 -1.97
N SER A 122 3.84 6.19 -1.00
CA SER A 122 3.48 4.78 -0.84
C SER A 122 2.04 4.63 -0.33
N PRO A 123 1.02 4.85 -1.18
CA PRO A 123 -0.39 4.80 -0.76
C PRO A 123 -0.82 3.46 -0.18
N GLY A 124 -0.09 2.38 -0.49
CA GLY A 124 -0.27 1.05 0.09
C GLY A 124 -0.22 1.05 1.63
N LEU A 125 0.43 2.02 2.26
CA LEU A 125 0.41 2.21 3.71
C LEU A 125 -1.02 2.24 4.28
N LEU A 126 -1.96 2.88 3.57
CA LEU A 126 -3.36 2.96 3.99
C LEU A 126 -4.14 1.66 3.78
N THR A 127 -3.51 0.61 3.25
CA THR A 127 -4.15 -0.68 2.92
C THR A 127 -3.75 -1.80 3.87
N PHE A 128 -2.58 -1.70 4.51
CA PHE A 128 -2.08 -2.73 5.42
C PHE A 128 -2.82 -2.73 6.76
N SER A 129 -2.85 -3.89 7.41
CA SER A 129 -3.43 -4.09 8.74
C SER A 129 -2.48 -3.58 9.83
N LEU A 130 -3.01 -2.87 10.83
CA LEU A 130 -2.21 -2.43 11.97
C LEU A 130 -1.66 -3.64 12.76
N GLU A 131 -2.54 -4.55 13.15
CA GLU A 131 -2.18 -5.73 13.97
C GLU A 131 -1.33 -6.75 13.19
N ASN A 132 -1.69 -7.04 11.94
CA ASN A 132 -1.08 -8.15 11.21
C ASN A 132 0.08 -7.72 10.29
N ASN A 133 0.36 -6.42 10.18
CA ASN A 133 1.44 -5.91 9.32
C ASN A 133 2.28 -4.85 10.03
N TYR A 134 1.70 -3.73 10.47
CA TYR A 134 2.49 -2.63 11.03
C TYR A 134 3.19 -3.04 12.32
N LYS A 135 2.43 -3.37 13.36
CA LYS A 135 2.95 -3.69 14.69
C LYS A 135 4.07 -4.74 14.67
N PRO A 136 3.88 -5.95 14.09
CA PRO A 136 4.93 -6.97 14.11
C PRO A 136 6.17 -6.58 13.31
N LYS A 137 6.03 -5.76 12.24
CA LYS A 137 7.18 -5.31 11.45
C LYS A 137 7.93 -4.16 12.09
N VAL A 138 7.23 -3.26 12.76
CA VAL A 138 7.84 -2.18 13.56
C VAL A 138 8.59 -2.79 14.74
N GLU A 139 7.95 -3.70 15.47
CA GLU A 139 8.56 -4.40 16.61
C GLU A 139 9.84 -5.13 16.18
N TYR A 140 9.77 -5.92 15.11
CA TYR A 140 10.95 -6.61 14.60
C TYR A 140 12.06 -5.65 14.16
N PHE A 141 11.70 -4.57 13.47
CA PHE A 141 12.68 -3.60 12.98
C PHE A 141 13.39 -2.86 14.12
N LEU A 142 12.66 -2.39 15.11
CA LEU A 142 13.24 -1.64 16.23
C LEU A 142 13.99 -2.55 17.20
N ASN A 143 13.42 -3.70 17.55
CA ASN A 143 13.96 -4.54 18.63
C ASN A 143 14.99 -5.56 18.16
N GLU A 144 14.84 -6.11 16.95
CA GLU A 144 15.71 -7.18 16.46
C GLU A 144 16.71 -6.70 15.41
N MET A 145 16.31 -5.74 14.57
CA MET A 145 17.23 -5.16 13.58
C MET A 145 18.00 -3.95 14.12
N ASN A 146 17.69 -3.48 15.34
CA ASN A 146 18.20 -2.21 15.89
C ASN A 146 18.03 -1.03 14.91
N GLY A 147 16.91 -1.02 14.18
CA GLY A 147 16.63 -0.07 13.12
C GLY A 147 16.20 1.31 13.62
N ASP A 148 16.34 2.31 12.76
CA ASP A 148 15.92 3.70 13.02
C ASP A 148 14.64 4.06 12.26
N LEU A 149 13.69 4.72 12.93
CA LEU A 149 12.43 5.17 12.30
C LEU A 149 12.67 6.05 11.07
N GLY A 150 13.76 6.83 11.05
CA GLY A 150 14.17 7.61 9.90
C GLY A 150 14.42 6.77 8.64
N GLU A 151 14.76 5.49 8.78
CA GLU A 151 14.89 4.56 7.67
C GLU A 151 13.54 4.08 7.13
N ILE A 152 12.57 3.79 8.01
CA ILE A 152 11.18 3.53 7.62
C ILE A 152 10.60 4.76 6.90
N LYS A 153 10.88 5.97 7.40
CA LYS A 153 10.47 7.22 6.74
C LYS A 153 11.02 7.31 5.32
N LYS A 154 12.30 7.00 5.12
CA LYS A 154 12.93 7.02 3.78
C LYS A 154 12.35 5.93 2.88
N PHE A 155 12.05 4.75 3.43
CA PHE A 155 11.61 3.56 2.71
C PHE A 155 10.29 2.96 3.24
N PRO A 156 9.14 3.65 3.06
CA PRO A 156 7.84 3.18 3.56
C PRO A 156 7.38 1.87 2.91
N GLN A 157 7.94 1.51 1.75
CA GLN A 157 7.67 0.24 1.09
C GLN A 157 8.12 -0.97 1.93
N TYR A 158 8.90 -0.78 3.00
CA TYR A 158 9.17 -1.80 4.01
C TYR A 158 7.93 -2.62 4.39
N PHE A 159 6.79 -1.96 4.63
CA PHE A 159 5.53 -2.61 5.01
C PHE A 159 4.88 -3.46 3.91
N SER A 160 5.35 -3.37 2.67
CA SER A 160 4.90 -4.22 1.55
C SER A 160 5.61 -5.58 1.50
N TYR A 161 6.80 -5.70 2.09
CA TYR A 161 7.56 -6.95 2.07
C TYR A 161 7.09 -7.91 3.17
N SER A 162 7.13 -9.21 2.88
CA SER A 162 6.74 -10.23 3.86
C SER A 162 7.76 -10.29 5.00
N LEU A 163 7.28 -10.19 6.24
CA LEU A 163 8.11 -10.29 7.44
C LEU A 163 8.82 -11.66 7.48
N GLU A 164 8.04 -12.73 7.42
CA GLU A 164 8.54 -14.11 7.54
C GLU A 164 9.29 -14.60 6.29
N ARG A 165 8.87 -14.21 5.09
CA ARG A 165 9.45 -14.76 3.85
C ARG A 165 10.61 -13.95 3.28
N LYS A 166 10.79 -12.69 3.70
CA LYS A 166 11.81 -11.82 3.11
C LYS A 166 12.61 -11.01 4.12
N ILE A 167 11.95 -10.32 5.05
CA ILE A 167 12.64 -9.42 5.99
C ILE A 167 13.50 -10.23 6.97
N LYS A 168 12.89 -11.16 7.73
CA LYS A 168 13.59 -12.00 8.71
C LYS A 168 14.72 -12.83 8.10
N PRO A 169 14.51 -13.60 7.01
CA PRO A 169 15.58 -14.42 6.44
C PRO A 169 16.78 -13.59 5.97
N ARG A 170 16.56 -12.42 5.36
CA ARG A 170 17.64 -11.56 4.89
C ARG A 170 18.39 -10.90 6.04
N ASN A 171 17.68 -10.44 7.07
CA ASN A 171 18.31 -9.89 8.27
C ASN A 171 19.18 -10.94 8.98
N GLN A 172 18.67 -12.17 9.15
CA GLN A 172 19.42 -13.28 9.75
C GLN A 172 20.71 -13.59 8.98
N MET A 173 20.65 -13.68 7.65
CA MET A 173 21.85 -13.91 6.83
C MET A 173 22.90 -12.80 6.99
N LEU A 174 22.47 -11.54 7.13
CA LEU A 174 23.39 -10.42 7.38
C LEU A 174 24.01 -10.53 8.78
N MET A 175 23.19 -10.77 9.81
CA MET A 175 23.64 -10.88 11.20
C MET A 175 24.62 -12.04 11.42
N GLU A 176 24.38 -13.21 10.80
CA GLU A 176 25.28 -14.37 10.86
C GLU A 176 26.72 -14.05 10.40
N HIS A 177 26.86 -13.07 9.51
CA HIS A 177 28.15 -12.63 8.98
C HIS A 177 28.62 -11.28 9.57
N GLY A 178 27.92 -10.76 10.59
CA GLY A 178 28.25 -9.49 11.24
C GLY A 178 28.00 -8.26 10.37
N PHE A 179 27.15 -8.37 9.35
CA PHE A 179 26.82 -7.28 8.44
C PHE A 179 25.50 -6.59 8.79
N SER A 180 25.37 -5.36 8.32
CA SER A 180 24.11 -4.62 8.25
C SER A 180 23.98 -3.96 6.89
N MET A 181 22.74 -3.68 6.47
CA MET A 181 22.45 -3.07 5.18
C MET A 181 21.19 -2.21 5.30
N HIS A 182 21.15 -1.11 4.55
CA HIS A 182 19.95 -0.28 4.51
C HIS A 182 18.75 -1.05 3.99
N LEU A 183 17.55 -0.79 4.53
CA LEU A 183 16.31 -1.50 4.18
C LEU A 183 16.06 -1.51 2.67
N SER A 184 16.36 -0.40 1.99
CA SER A 184 16.10 -0.29 0.56
C SER A 184 17.04 -1.16 -0.28
N ASP A 185 18.31 -1.28 0.13
CA ASP A 185 19.29 -2.15 -0.50
C ASP A 185 19.02 -3.62 -0.19
N MET A 186 18.60 -3.88 1.05
CA MET A 186 18.27 -5.21 1.51
C MET A 186 17.00 -5.75 0.85
N LEU A 187 15.98 -4.95 0.58
CA LEU A 187 14.63 -5.45 0.24
C LEU A 187 14.18 -5.21 -1.21
N LYS A 188 14.69 -4.18 -1.89
CA LYS A 188 14.27 -3.90 -3.28
C LYS A 188 14.75 -4.94 -4.27
N VAL A 189 15.91 -5.54 -4.00
CA VAL A 189 16.59 -6.44 -4.93
C VAL A 189 16.02 -7.85 -4.94
N SER A 190 16.31 -8.57 -6.02
CA SER A 190 15.99 -10.01 -6.14
C SER A 190 16.75 -10.85 -5.12
N ASP A 191 16.35 -12.11 -4.92
CA ASP A 191 17.07 -13.01 -4.00
C ASP A 191 18.50 -13.30 -4.49
N GLY A 192 18.69 -13.46 -5.80
CA GLY A 192 20.00 -13.66 -6.40
C GLY A 192 20.93 -12.46 -6.20
N GLU A 193 20.42 -11.25 -6.47
CA GLU A 193 21.19 -10.02 -6.28
C GLU A 193 21.52 -9.76 -4.80
N PHE A 194 20.59 -10.02 -3.88
CA PHE A 194 20.88 -9.94 -2.45
C PHE A 194 22.02 -10.88 -2.03
N ARG A 195 22.00 -12.13 -2.50
CA ARG A 195 23.06 -13.11 -2.20
C ARG A 195 24.40 -12.70 -2.80
N ALA A 196 24.40 -12.16 -4.02
CA ALA A 196 25.61 -11.65 -4.66
C ALA A 196 26.24 -10.53 -3.81
N ARG A 197 25.43 -9.55 -3.37
CA ARG A 197 25.90 -8.48 -2.47
C ARG A 197 26.48 -9.02 -1.16
N LEU A 198 25.83 -10.03 -0.57
CA LEU A 198 26.34 -10.66 0.65
C LEU A 198 27.71 -11.31 0.44
N ILE A 199 27.90 -12.04 -0.68
CA ILE A 199 29.18 -12.66 -1.02
C ILE A 199 30.26 -11.60 -1.26
N GLU A 200 29.93 -10.51 -1.97
CA GLU A 200 30.85 -9.39 -2.20
C GLU A 200 31.32 -8.77 -0.88
N MET A 201 30.40 -8.53 0.06
CA MET A 201 30.74 -8.03 1.39
C MET A 201 31.66 -8.99 2.16
N GLN A 202 31.44 -10.31 2.05
CA GLN A 202 32.30 -11.33 2.67
C GLN A 202 33.71 -11.33 2.08
N LEU A 203 33.84 -11.20 0.75
CA LEU A 203 35.13 -11.18 0.08
C LEU A 203 35.95 -9.95 0.49
N GLN A 204 35.33 -8.77 0.54
CA GLN A 204 35.97 -7.54 0.99
C GLN A 204 36.53 -7.66 2.41
N LEU A 205 35.78 -8.27 3.34
CA LEU A 205 36.28 -8.53 4.69
C LEU A 205 37.50 -9.45 4.75
N VAL A 206 37.64 -10.38 3.80
CA VAL A 206 38.80 -11.29 3.74
C VAL A 206 40.02 -10.56 3.17
N GLU A 207 39.81 -9.71 2.16
CA GLU A 207 40.86 -8.89 1.56
C GLU A 207 41.40 -7.84 2.55
N ASP A 208 40.55 -7.20 3.34
CA ASP A 208 40.95 -6.18 4.35
C ASP A 208 41.71 -6.77 5.55
N ARG A 209 41.74 -8.10 5.70
CA ARG A 209 42.44 -8.81 6.79
C ARG A 209 43.84 -9.31 6.40
N GLN A 210 44.27 -9.11 5.14
CA GLN A 210 45.60 -9.46 4.63
C GLN A 210 46.53 -8.25 4.59
#